data_AF-A0A7Z7CJB5-F1
#
_entry.id   AF-A0A7Z7CJB5-F1
#
_cell.length_a   1.000
_cell.length_b   1.000
_cell.length_c   1.000
_cell.angle_alpha   90.00
_cell.angle_beta   90.00
_cell.angle_gamma   90.00
#
_symmetry.space_group_name_H-M   'P 1'
#
loop_
_entity.id
_entity.type
_entity.pdbx_description
1 polymer ?
#
loop_
_entity_poly.entity_id
_entity_poly.type
_entity_poly.pdbx_seq_one_letter_code
_entity_poly.pdbx_strand_id
1 'polypeptide(L)'
;MNEYNVSCKLYNDGNLISSSGSTDGGLIELDEQHYYFVGFENIDQVNLPDSINLTVEIIGIPNDSGQKPLTALLIVAILSDKRK
;
A
#
# COMPACT_ATOMS: atom_id res chain seq x y z
N MET A 1 8.41 -21.72 15.54
CA MET A 1 9.08 -20.60 14.84
C MET A 1 8.10 -19.44 14.86
N ASN A 2 8.48 -18.29 15.41
CA ASN A 2 7.62 -17.09 15.47
C ASN A 2 7.77 -16.31 14.16
N GLU A 3 7.31 -16.92 13.08
CA GLU A 3 7.36 -16.34 11.75
C GLU A 3 6.10 -15.52 11.47
N TYR A 4 6.28 -14.46 10.68
CA TYR A 4 5.20 -13.60 10.23
C TYR A 4 5.28 -13.48 8.71
N ASN A 5 4.13 -13.54 8.05
CA ASN A 5 3.99 -13.07 6.68
C ASN A 5 3.72 -11.56 6.68
N VAL A 6 4.17 -10.86 5.65
CA VAL A 6 3.89 -9.43 5.47
C VAL A 6 2.85 -9.25 4.36
N SER A 7 1.79 -8.53 4.67
CA SER A 7 0.75 -8.12 3.71
C SER A 7 0.69 -6.60 3.67
N CYS A 8 0.61 -6.03 2.48
CA CYS A 8 0.55 -4.61 2.22
C CYS A 8 -0.72 -4.30 1.41
N LYS A 9 -1.37 -3.19 1.71
CA LYS A 9 -2.49 -2.66 0.95
C LYS A 9 -2.34 -1.16 0.77
N LEU A 10 -2.65 -0.68 -0.43
CA LEU A 10 -2.65 0.74 -0.79
C LEU A 10 -4.09 1.17 -1.05
N TYR A 11 -4.49 2.26 -0.42
CA TYR A 11 -5.80 2.85 -0.58
C TYR A 11 -5.70 4.31 -1.04
N ASN A 12 -6.66 4.76 -1.86
CA ASN A 12 -6.91 6.17 -2.12
C ASN A 12 -8.33 6.51 -1.65
N ASP A 13 -8.45 7.44 -0.70
CA ASP A 13 -9.72 7.82 -0.06
C ASP A 13 -10.56 6.62 0.41
N GLY A 14 -9.90 5.58 0.92
CA GLY A 14 -10.51 4.34 1.42
C GLY A 14 -10.80 3.27 0.35
N ASN A 15 -10.60 3.57 -0.94
CA ASN A 15 -10.75 2.60 -2.02
C ASN A 15 -9.44 1.84 -2.22
N LEU A 16 -9.49 0.50 -2.27
CA LEU A 16 -8.30 -0.35 -2.45
C LEU A 16 -7.77 -0.22 -3.89
N ILE A 17 -6.53 0.26 -4.03
CA ILE A 17 -5.82 0.37 -5.30
C ILE A 17 -4.99 -0.89 -5.57
N SER A 18 -4.25 -1.35 -4.55
CA SER A 18 -3.30 -2.45 -4.70
C SER A 18 -3.17 -3.23 -3.40
N SER A 19 -2.85 -4.51 -3.51
CA SER A 19 -2.57 -5.41 -2.39
C SER A 19 -1.35 -6.27 -2.71
N SER A 20 -0.70 -6.87 -1.71
CA SER A 20 0.48 -7.71 -1.93
C SER A 20 0.32 -8.79 -3.01
N GLY A 21 -0.90 -9.31 -3.23
CA GLY A 21 -1.19 -10.34 -4.22
C GLY A 21 -1.79 -9.82 -5.53
N SER A 22 -1.79 -8.51 -5.76
CA SER A 22 -2.28 -7.93 -7.02
C SER A 22 -1.36 -8.32 -8.19
N THR A 23 -1.91 -8.37 -9.41
CA THR A 23 -1.14 -8.74 -10.63
C THR A 23 -0.52 -7.52 -11.32
N ASP A 24 -1.21 -6.38 -11.29
CA ASP A 24 -0.80 -5.10 -11.89
C ASP A 24 -0.25 -4.11 -10.84
N GLY A 25 0.23 -4.63 -9.72
CA GLY A 25 0.69 -3.92 -8.53
C GLY A 25 0.94 -4.96 -7.44
N GLY A 26 1.57 -4.61 -6.33
CA GLY A 26 1.75 -5.56 -5.23
C GLY A 26 3.13 -5.52 -4.63
N LEU A 27 3.42 -6.53 -3.81
CA LEU A 27 4.67 -6.64 -3.10
C LEU A 27 5.66 -7.44 -3.96
N ILE A 28 6.77 -6.80 -4.33
CA ILE A 28 7.80 -7.34 -5.21
C ILE A 28 9.07 -7.49 -4.39
N GLU A 29 9.57 -8.70 -4.26
CA GLU A 29 10.87 -8.98 -3.65
C GLU A 29 12.00 -8.57 -4.60
N LEU A 30 12.99 -7.84 -4.09
CA LEU A 30 14.13 -7.36 -4.86
C LEU A 30 15.35 -8.24 -4.63
N ASP A 31 15.65 -8.48 -3.36
CA ASP A 31 16.68 -9.37 -2.85
C ASP A 31 16.23 -9.90 -1.48
N GLU A 32 17.08 -10.70 -0.83
CA GLU A 32 16.77 -11.29 0.48
C GLU A 32 16.44 -10.17 1.50
N GLN A 33 15.13 -9.98 1.76
CA GLN A 33 14.49 -9.09 2.74
C GLN A 33 14.13 -7.67 2.29
N HIS A 34 14.45 -7.24 1.06
CA HIS A 34 13.99 -5.95 0.56
C HIS A 34 12.82 -6.10 -0.42
N TYR A 35 11.75 -5.32 -0.18
CA TYR A 35 10.53 -5.38 -0.97
C TYR A 35 10.12 -3.99 -1.47
N TYR A 36 9.64 -3.89 -2.71
CA TYR A 36 8.85 -2.76 -3.17
C TYR A 36 7.36 -3.08 -3.10
N PHE A 37 6.56 -2.12 -2.63
CA PHE A 37 5.12 -2.20 -2.75
C PHE A 37 4.64 -1.13 -3.73
N VAL A 38 3.95 -1.55 -4.78
CA VAL A 38 3.52 -0.66 -5.87
C VAL A 38 2.02 -0.77 -6.09
N GLY A 39 1.37 0.34 -6.43
CA GLY A 39 0.00 0.38 -6.91
C GLY A 39 -0.17 1.51 -7.91
N PHE A 40 -1.07 1.31 -8.87
CA PHE A 40 -1.33 2.28 -9.93
C PHE A 40 -2.81 2.61 -9.96
N GLU A 41 -3.12 3.90 -10.06
CA GLU A 41 -4.46 4.39 -10.28
C GLU A 41 -4.40 5.44 -11.39
N ASN A 42 -5.28 5.33 -12.37
CA ASN A 42 -5.36 6.28 -13.47
C ASN A 42 -6.31 7.43 -13.06
N ILE A 43 -5.78 8.65 -13.00
CA ILE A 43 -6.55 9.86 -12.70
C ILE A 43 -6.50 10.77 -13.92
N ASP A 44 -7.67 11.17 -14.42
CA ASP A 44 -7.78 12.12 -15.52
C ASP A 44 -7.26 13.51 -15.09
N GLN A 45 -6.41 14.13 -15.89
CA GLN A 45 -5.86 15.46 -15.62
C GLN A 45 -6.96 16.52 -15.44
N VAL A 46 -8.08 16.42 -16.17
CA VAL A 46 -9.22 17.34 -16.04
C VAL A 46 -9.86 17.23 -14.66
N ASN A 47 -9.76 16.05 -14.03
CA ASN A 47 -10.33 15.74 -12.72
C ASN A 47 -9.26 15.59 -11.63
N LEU A 48 -8.03 16.09 -11.85
CA LEU A 48 -6.95 15.96 -10.88
C LEU A 48 -7.28 16.75 -9.60
N PRO A 49 -7.44 16.08 -8.45
CA PRO A 49 -7.74 16.77 -7.20
C PRO A 49 -6.56 17.62 -6.72
N ASP A 50 -6.83 18.57 -5.82
CA ASP A 50 -5.78 19.39 -5.20
C ASP A 50 -4.78 18.55 -4.39
N SER A 51 -5.26 17.43 -3.85
CA SER A 51 -4.45 16.44 -3.16
C SER A 51 -4.98 15.03 -3.40
N ILE A 52 -4.08 14.05 -3.48
CA ILE A 52 -4.40 12.62 -3.45
C ILE A 52 -3.98 12.09 -2.08
N ASN A 53 -4.94 11.56 -1.31
CA ASN A 53 -4.68 11.03 0.03
C ASN A 53 -4.56 9.51 -0.04
N LEU A 54 -3.34 9.04 0.17
CA LEU A 54 -3.02 7.63 0.15
C LEU A 54 -2.88 7.10 1.57
N THR A 55 -3.42 5.91 1.80
CA THR A 55 -3.17 5.14 3.02
C THR A 55 -2.50 3.84 2.66
N VAL A 56 -1.34 3.57 3.27
CA VAL A 56 -0.66 2.28 3.19
C VAL A 56 -0.89 1.54 4.49
N GLU A 57 -1.50 0.37 4.40
CA GLU A 57 -1.66 -0.58 5.50
C GLU A 57 -0.63 -1.69 5.35
N ILE A 58 0.19 -1.90 6.38
CA ILE A 58 1.14 -3.01 6.47
C ILE A 58 0.72 -3.90 7.64
N ILE A 59 0.47 -5.17 7.35
CA ILE A 59 0.02 -6.17 8.32
C ILE A 59 1.08 -7.27 8.41
N GLY A 60 1.65 -7.44 9.60
CA GLY A 60 2.38 -8.65 9.99
C GLY A 60 1.39 -9.72 10.44
N ILE A 61 1.25 -10.80 9.69
CA ILE A 61 0.34 -11.92 9.96
C ILE A 61 1.15 -13.07 10.56
N PRO A 62 0.95 -13.43 11.84
CA PRO A 62 1.69 -14.53 12.46
C PRO A 62 1.31 -15.86 11.82
N ASN A 63 2.30 -16.76 11.68
CA ASN A 63 2.06 -18.15 11.26
C ASN A 63 1.36 -18.96 12.36
N ASP A 64 1.47 -18.53 13.62
CA ASP A 64 0.74 -19.07 14.77
C ASP A 64 -0.61 -18.36 14.94
N SER A 65 -1.70 -19.10 14.72
CA SER A 65 -3.07 -18.59 14.83
C SER A 65 -3.47 -18.10 16.23
N GLY A 66 -2.70 -18.44 17.27
CA GLY A 66 -2.90 -17.93 18.64
C GLY A 66 -2.43 -16.48 18.84
N GLN A 67 -1.66 -15.94 17.91
CA GLN A 67 -1.10 -14.59 17.99
C GLN A 67 -1.93 -13.59 17.17
N LYS A 68 -2.01 -12.35 17.65
CA LYS A 68 -2.72 -11.28 16.93
C LYS A 68 -1.83 -10.70 15.82
N PRO A 69 -2.40 -10.29 14.68
CA PRO A 69 -1.68 -9.51 13.68
C PRO A 69 -1.17 -8.18 14.23
N LEU A 70 -0.07 -7.71 13.65
CA LEU A 70 0.48 -6.37 13.88
C LEU A 70 0.12 -5.49 12.70
N THR A 71 -0.46 -4.31 12.94
CA THR A 71 -0.86 -3.38 11.87
C THR A 71 -0.11 -2.06 12.03
N ALA A 72 0.50 -1.60 10.94
CA ALA A 72 1.03 -0.26 10.78
C ALA A 72 0.27 0.48 9.67
N LEU A 73 0.03 1.77 9.88
CA LEU A 73 -0.65 2.65 8.93
C LEU A 73 0.24 3.85 8.62
N LEU A 74 0.44 4.12 7.34
CA LEU A 74 1.09 5.32 6.85
C LEU A 74 0.09 6.10 5.99
N ILE A 75 -0.08 7.38 6.30
CA ILE A 75 -0.95 8.28 5.54
C ILE A 75 -0.06 9.29 4.82
N VAL A 76 -0.23 9.42 3.51
CA VAL A 76 0.56 10.30 2.64
C VAL A 76 -0.39 11.15 1.81
N ALA A 77 -0.12 12.46 1.73
CA ALA A 77 -0.81 13.34 0.82
C ALA A 77 0.13 13.77 -0.30
N ILE A 78 -0.26 13.53 -1.55
CA ILE A 78 0.43 14.06 -2.73
C ILE A 78 -0.31 15.33 -3.14
N LEU A 79 0.38 16.46 -3.13
CA LEU A 79 -0.19 17.75 -3.52
C LEU A 79 0.01 17.95 -5.02
N SER A 80 -1.05 18.32 -5.75
CA SER A 80 -0.91 18.65 -7.17
C SER A 80 -0.30 20.05 -7.34
N ASP A 81 0.80 20.15 -8.10
CA ASP A 81 1.33 21.45 -8.51
C ASP A 81 0.55 21.91 -9.75
N LYS A 82 -0.36 22.88 -9.54
CA LYS A 82 -1.18 23.47 -10.62
C LYS A 82 -0.51 24.68 -11.28
N ARG A 83 0.77 24.97 -10.99
CA ARG A 83 1.48 26.08 -11.64
C ARG A 83 1.67 25.77 -13.13
N LYS A 84 0.96 26.57 -13.95
CA LYS A 84 1.13 26.67 -15.40
C LYS A 84 2.42 27.38 -15.76
#